data_AF-A0A8C3FEV2-F1
#
_entry.id   AF-A0A8C3FEV2-F1
#
_cell.length_a   1.000
_cell.length_b   1.000
_cell.length_c   1.000
_cell.angle_alpha   90.00
_cell.angle_beta   90.00
_cell.angle_gamma   90.00
#
_symmetry.space_group_name_H-M   'P 1'
#
loop_
_entity.id
_entity.type
_entity.pdbx_description
1 polymer ?
#
loop_
_entity_poly.entity_id
_entity_poly.type
_entity_poly.pdbx_seq_one_letter_code
_entity_poly.pdbx_strand_id
1 'polypeptide(L)'
;VASGVLCQRSGPTWRPIGYYSKVLDPVAKGWPACLRAVAATALLVQEAEKLTLGGDTEVVVCCGPSVSNGNCIHLGDRRARAKWRE
;
A
#
# COMPACT_ATOMS: atom_id res chain seq x y z
N VAL A 1 1.06 -3.17 -12.89
CA VAL A 1 2.16 -3.18 -11.89
C VAL A 1 1.54 -2.81 -10.55
N ALA A 2 2.05 -3.36 -9.44
CA ALA A 2 1.70 -2.95 -8.09
C ALA A 2 2.62 -1.79 -7.69
N SER A 3 2.06 -0.72 -7.13
CA SER A 3 2.83 0.42 -6.62
C SER A 3 2.32 0.82 -5.23
N GLY A 4 3.16 1.39 -4.38
CA GLY A 4 2.76 1.79 -3.03
C GLY A 4 3.78 2.70 -2.36
N VAL A 5 3.34 3.40 -1.32
CA VAL A 5 4.18 4.29 -0.51
C VAL A 5 4.12 3.83 0.94
N LEU A 6 5.29 3.58 1.53
CA LEU A 6 5.43 3.33 2.95
C LEU A 6 5.65 4.67 3.65
N CYS A 7 4.80 4.96 4.63
CA CYS A 7 4.87 6.17 5.43
C CYS A 7 5.18 5.82 6.88
N GLN A 8 5.93 6.69 7.56
CA GLN A 8 6.16 6.64 8.99
C GLN A 8 5.55 7.88 9.64
N ARG A 9 5.05 7.72 10.87
CA ARG A 9 4.56 8.85 11.65
C ARG A 9 5.74 9.71 12.08
N SER A 10 5.68 11.01 11.78
CA SER A 10 6.62 12.02 12.26
C SER A 10 5.81 13.17 12.84
N GLY A 11 5.71 13.19 14.18
CA GLY A 11 4.86 14.12 14.92
C GLY A 11 3.39 14.02 14.47
N PRO A 12 2.72 15.15 14.15
CA PRO A 12 1.32 15.16 13.71
C PRO A 12 1.12 14.74 12.24
N THR A 13 2.20 14.51 11.50
CA THR A 13 2.19 14.27 10.04
C THR A 13 2.69 12.87 9.67
N TRP A 14 2.37 12.43 8.47
CA TRP A 14 2.94 11.23 7.86
C TRP A 14 4.08 11.64 6.94
N ARG A 15 5.21 10.94 7.02
CA ARG A 15 6.38 11.15 6.15
C ARG A 15 6.61 9.89 5.33
N PRO A 16 6.71 9.99 3.99
CA PRO A 16 7.08 8.85 3.18
C PRO A 16 8.53 8.44 3.52
N ILE A 17 8.73 7.15 3.78
CA ILE A 17 10.05 6.56 4.05
C ILE A 17 10.49 5.61 2.92
N GLY A 18 9.58 5.20 2.04
CA GLY A 18 9.91 4.35 0.90
C GLY A 18 8.81 4.32 -0.16
N TYR A 19 9.23 4.21 -1.41
CA TYR A 19 8.35 3.97 -2.55
C TYR A 19 8.66 2.58 -3.11
N TYR A 20 7.60 1.83 -3.41
CA TYR A 20 7.72 0.46 -3.89
C TYR A 20 6.94 0.28 -5.18
N SER A 21 7.52 -0.49 -6.09
CA SER A 21 6.84 -0.93 -7.30
C SER A 21 7.29 -2.34 -7.68
N LYS A 22 6.34 -3.25 -7.90
CA LYS A 22 6.60 -4.63 -8.32
C LYS A 22 5.60 -5.08 -9.37
N VAL A 23 6.08 -5.85 -10.34
CA VAL A 23 5.20 -6.45 -11.35
C VAL A 23 4.44 -7.60 -10.71
N LEU A 24 3.11 -7.59 -10.83
CA LEU A 24 2.26 -8.70 -10.44
C LEU A 24 2.59 -9.95 -11.26
N ASP A 25 2.47 -11.10 -10.64
CA ASP A 25 2.56 -12.39 -11.34
C ASP A 25 1.58 -12.44 -12.53
N PRO A 26 1.96 -13.06 -13.68
CA PRO A 26 1.09 -13.16 -14.85
C PRO A 26 -0.28 -13.78 -14.57
N VAL A 27 -0.38 -14.73 -13.64
CA VAL A 27 -1.66 -15.33 -13.23
C VAL A 27 -2.50 -14.32 -12.46
N ALA A 28 -1.88 -13.62 -11.49
CA ALA A 28 -2.55 -12.59 -10.73
C ALA A 28 -3.07 -11.44 -11.62
N LYS A 29 -2.38 -11.12 -12.72
CA LYS A 29 -2.86 -10.11 -13.69
C LYS A 29 -4.20 -10.49 -14.32
N GLY A 30 -4.55 -11.78 -14.39
CA GLY A 30 -5.83 -12.27 -14.90
C GLY A 30 -6.98 -12.25 -13.88
N TRP A 31 -6.72 -11.93 -12.61
CA TRP A 31 -7.75 -11.97 -11.56
C TRP A 31 -8.73 -10.78 -11.60
N PRO A 32 -9.93 -10.93 -11.00
CA PRO A 32 -10.85 -9.83 -10.71
C PRO A 32 -10.16 -8.68 -9.95
N ALA A 33 -10.66 -7.45 -10.12
CA ALA A 33 -10.01 -6.24 -9.61
C ALA A 33 -9.72 -6.30 -8.09
N CYS A 34 -10.66 -6.77 -7.28
CA CYS A 34 -10.48 -6.89 -5.83
C CYS A 34 -9.35 -7.88 -5.47
N LEU A 35 -9.29 -9.03 -6.14
CA LEU A 35 -8.24 -10.03 -5.92
C LEU A 35 -6.87 -9.54 -6.41
N ARG A 36 -6.83 -8.79 -7.52
CA ARG A 36 -5.61 -8.11 -7.97
C ARG A 36 -5.10 -7.10 -6.95
N ALA A 37 -6.00 -6.36 -6.31
CA ALA A 37 -5.64 -5.41 -5.27
C ALA A 37 -5.04 -6.11 -4.04
N VAL A 38 -5.61 -7.25 -3.62
CA VAL A 38 -5.06 -8.07 -2.54
C VAL A 38 -3.68 -8.62 -2.90
N ALA A 39 -3.52 -9.17 -4.11
CA ALA A 39 -2.23 -9.68 -4.59
C ALA A 39 -1.16 -8.59 -4.64
N ALA A 40 -1.51 -7.41 -5.17
CA ALA A 40 -0.61 -6.26 -5.24
C ALA A 40 -0.18 -5.81 -3.84
N THR A 41 -1.12 -5.85 -2.90
CA THR A 41 -0.90 -5.48 -1.51
C THR A 41 0.07 -6.42 -0.82
N ALA A 42 -0.16 -7.73 -0.90
CA ALA A 42 0.71 -8.73 -0.29
C ALA A 42 2.16 -8.60 -0.79
N LEU A 43 2.35 -8.38 -2.09
CA LEU A 43 3.67 -8.17 -2.69
C LEU A 43 4.39 -6.94 -2.12
N LEU A 44 3.66 -5.83 -1.96
CA LEU A 44 4.25 -4.58 -1.49
C LEU A 44 4.51 -4.61 0.02
N VAL A 45 3.69 -5.31 0.80
CA VAL A 45 3.93 -5.54 2.23
C VAL A 45 5.21 -6.35 2.45
N GLN A 46 5.45 -7.40 1.67
CA GLN A 46 6.69 -8.18 1.77
C GLN A 46 7.95 -7.35 1.47
N GLU A 47 7.86 -6.38 0.56
CA GLU A 47 8.98 -5.46 0.29
C GLU A 47 9.12 -4.40 1.39
N ALA A 48 8.01 -3.93 1.95
CA ALA A 48 8.00 -3.01 3.07
C ALA A 48 8.52 -3.65 4.37
N GLU A 49 8.26 -4.94 4.59
CA GLU A 49 8.69 -5.70 5.77
C GLU A 49 10.22 -5.66 5.96
N LYS A 50 10.97 -5.63 4.85
CA LYS A 50 12.43 -5.50 4.86
C LYS A 50 12.89 -4.19 5.51
N LEU A 51 12.13 -3.11 5.34
CA LEU A 51 12.43 -1.81 5.97
C LEU A 51 11.76 -1.65 7.34
N THR A 52 10.59 -2.26 7.56
CA THR A 52 9.90 -2.18 8.86
C THR A 52 10.44 -3.17 9.88
N LEU A 53 11.32 -4.10 9.48
CA LEU A 53 11.98 -5.09 10.34
C LEU A 53 10.98 -5.90 11.18
N GLY A 54 9.83 -6.24 10.60
CA GLY A 54 8.75 -6.96 11.28
C GLY A 54 7.91 -6.10 12.24
N GLY A 55 8.05 -4.77 12.20
CA GLY A 55 7.22 -3.85 12.97
C GLY A 55 5.77 -3.78 12.50
N ASP A 56 4.88 -3.36 13.38
CA ASP A 56 3.45 -3.23 13.10
C ASP A 56 3.20 -2.31 11.90
N THR A 57 2.52 -2.83 10.89
CA THR A 57 2.21 -2.08 9.67
C THR A 57 0.73 -2.23 9.28
N GLU A 58 0.02 -1.10 9.24
CA GLU A 58 -1.37 -1.06 8.73
C GLU A 58 -1.35 -1.03 7.21
N VAL A 59 -2.38 -1.53 6.55
CA VAL A 59 -2.49 -1.46 5.09
C VAL A 59 -3.85 -0.89 4.72
N VAL A 60 -3.84 0.21 3.98
CA VAL A 60 -5.03 0.79 3.36
C VAL A 60 -4.99 0.54 1.87
N VAL A 61 -6.03 -0.12 1.36
CA VAL A 61 -6.20 -0.40 -0.06
C VAL A 61 -7.42 0.38 -0.55
N CYS A 62 -7.21 1.39 -1.39
CA CYS A 62 -8.30 2.15 -1.97
C CYS A 62 -8.92 1.36 -3.14
N CYS A 63 -10.14 0.85 -2.94
CA CYS A 63 -10.93 0.21 -4.00
C CYS A 63 -11.87 1.25 -4.64
N GLY A 64 -11.45 1.92 -5.72
CA GLY A 64 -12.28 2.90 -6.46
C GLY A 64 -12.61 2.44 -7.89
N PRO A 65 -13.78 2.83 -8.48
CA PRO A 65 -14.29 2.24 -9.73
C PRO A 65 -13.66 2.76 -11.04
N SER A 66 -12.68 3.66 -11.01
CA SER A 66 -11.91 4.04 -12.20
C SER A 66 -10.60 4.68 -11.76
N VAL A 67 -9.54 3.88 -11.72
CA VAL A 67 -8.16 4.40 -11.77
C VAL A 67 -7.45 3.66 -12.88
N SER A 68 -7.42 4.29 -14.04
CA SER A 68 -6.34 4.07 -15.00
C SER A 68 -5.01 4.30 -14.29
N ASN A 69 -4.21 3.24 -14.18
CA ASN A 69 -2.81 3.22 -13.72
C ASN A 69 -2.52 3.68 -12.27
N GLY A 70 -2.76 2.78 -11.32
CA GLY A 70 -2.05 2.77 -10.02
C GLY A 70 -2.96 2.49 -8.83
N ASN A 71 -2.81 1.33 -8.19
CA ASN A 71 -3.39 1.10 -6.86
C ASN A 71 -2.45 1.73 -5.83
N CYS A 72 -2.97 2.49 -4.87
CA CYS A 72 -2.20 3.08 -3.77
C CYS A 72 -2.33 2.22 -2.51
N ILE A 73 -1.21 2.03 -1.81
CA ILE A 73 -1.16 1.44 -0.47
C ILE A 73 -0.77 2.54 0.51
N HIS A 74 -1.50 2.70 1.61
CA HIS A 74 -1.06 3.49 2.76
C HIS A 74 -0.71 2.59 3.93
N LEU A 75 0.41 2.87 4.60
CA LEU A 75 0.82 2.17 5.81
C LEU A 75 1.00 3.16 6.97
N GLY A 76 0.37 2.88 8.11
CA GLY A 76 0.45 3.71 9.31
C GLY A 76 -0.25 3.17 10.56
N ASP A 77 0.40 3.20 11.72
CA ASP A 77 -0.06 2.70 13.03
C ASP A 77 -1.36 3.38 13.59
N ARG A 78 -2.10 2.59 14.38
CA ARG A 78 -3.54 2.53 14.69
C ARG A 78 -4.24 3.76 15.31
N ARG A 79 -3.78 5.00 15.11
CA ARG A 79 -4.33 6.20 15.81
C ARG A 79 -4.84 7.38 14.96
N ALA A 80 -4.96 7.28 13.63
CA ALA A 80 -5.44 8.44 12.86
C ALA A 80 -6.31 8.11 11.65
N ARG A 81 -7.61 7.94 11.91
CA ARG A 81 -8.67 7.93 10.88
C ARG A 81 -9.17 9.34 10.50
N ALA A 82 -8.55 10.41 11.01
CA ALA A 82 -9.13 11.76 11.00
C ALA A 82 -8.48 12.80 10.06
N LYS A 83 -7.50 12.45 9.23
CA LYS A 83 -6.78 13.49 8.45
C LYS A 83 -6.25 13.01 7.09
N TRP A 84 -7.15 12.65 6.19
CA TRP A 84 -6.82 12.29 4.80
C TRP A 84 -7.75 12.95 3.77
N ARG A 85 -8.38 14.07 4.13
CA ARG A 85 -9.04 14.95 3.18
C ARG A 85 -8.41 16.33 3.32
N GLU A 86 -7.49 16.64 2.43
CA GLU A 86 -7.08 17.96 1.93
C GLU A 86 -6.13 17.73 0.74
#